data_AF-F6I6L6-F1
#
_entry.id   AF-F6I6L6-F1
#
_cell.length_a   1.000
_cell.length_b   1.000
_cell.length_c   1.000
_cell.angle_alpha   90.00
_cell.angle_beta   90.00
_cell.angle_gamma   90.00
#
_symmetry.space_group_name_H-M   'P 1'
#
loop_
_entity.id
_entity.type
_entity.pdbx_description
1 polymer ?
#
loop_
_entity_poly.entity_id
_entity_poly.type
_entity_poly.pdbx_seq_one_letter_code
_entity_poly.pdbx_strand_id
1 'polypeptide(L)'
;MSLPSKVCLHQLKLLSHHQVRLLACQMVMTTLPTMKKLKRYGISGILSYGLLNTAYYLTTFLLVWFYIAPAPGRMGYLAAVERFVKIMAMVWAGSQVTKLVRAGGALALAPIVDRGLSWFTVKFKFESQGKAFMAIVGFCFGLALILFFIVTLLWA
;
A
#
# COMPACT_ATOMS: atom_id res chain seq x y z
N MET A 1 26.95 7.81 42.14
CA MET A 1 27.50 8.10 40.79
C MET A 1 26.80 7.16 39.81
N SER A 2 25.65 7.56 39.24
CA SER A 2 24.84 6.71 38.36
C SER A 2 23.82 7.52 37.56
N LEU A 3 24.30 8.32 36.60
CA LEU A 3 23.48 8.90 35.53
C LEU A 3 24.24 8.70 34.20
N PRO A 4 23.89 7.68 33.38
CA PRO A 4 23.93 7.91 31.93
C PRO A 4 22.87 7.14 31.11
N SER A 5 21.91 6.41 31.69
CA SER A 5 20.97 5.59 30.89
C SER A 5 19.78 6.39 30.32
N LYS A 6 19.13 7.25 31.11
CA LYS A 6 17.90 7.96 30.68
C LYS A 6 18.16 9.09 29.68
N VAL A 7 19.31 9.76 29.77
CA VAL A 7 19.70 10.84 28.84
C VAL A 7 19.97 10.27 27.45
N CYS A 8 20.62 9.10 27.37
CA CYS A 8 20.89 8.42 26.11
C CYS A 8 19.59 7.91 25.45
N LEU A 9 18.65 7.36 26.23
CA LEU A 9 17.35 6.91 25.70
C LEU A 9 16.48 8.07 25.17
N HIS A 10 16.52 9.24 25.83
CA HIS A 10 15.77 10.43 25.41
C HIS A 10 16.40 11.06 24.15
N GLN A 11 17.73 11.12 24.08
CA GLN A 11 18.45 11.57 22.89
C GLN A 11 18.25 10.62 21.71
N LEU A 12 18.19 9.31 21.92
CA LEU A 12 17.88 8.31 20.88
C LEU A 12 16.45 8.45 20.34
N LYS A 13 15.48 8.77 21.21
CA LYS A 13 14.08 9.07 20.82
C LYS A 13 13.97 10.38 20.03
N LEU A 14 14.71 11.42 20.43
CA LEU A 14 14.79 12.70 19.73
C LEU A 14 15.51 12.57 18.36
N LEU A 15 16.61 11.81 18.29
CA LEU A 15 17.29 11.48 17.03
C LEU A 15 16.39 10.70 16.08
N SER A 16 15.63 9.73 16.60
CA SER A 16 14.62 8.97 15.83
C SER A 16 13.53 9.89 15.27
N HIS A 17 12.97 10.80 16.06
CA HIS A 17 11.96 11.74 15.57
C HIS A 17 12.50 12.74 14.54
N HIS A 18 13.73 13.22 14.71
CA HIS A 18 14.37 14.12 13.74
C HIS A 18 14.76 13.40 12.45
N GLN A 19 15.33 12.19 12.53
CA GLN A 19 15.60 11.35 11.36
C GLN A 19 14.32 10.94 10.65
N VAL A 20 13.25 10.59 11.36
CA VAL A 20 11.92 10.31 10.78
C VAL A 20 11.34 11.56 10.12
N ARG A 21 11.47 12.75 10.72
CA ARG A 21 11.06 14.01 10.09
C ARG A 21 11.90 14.36 8.87
N LEU A 22 13.22 14.14 8.90
CA LEU A 22 14.12 14.37 7.78
C LEU A 22 13.88 13.38 6.63
N LEU A 23 13.70 12.09 6.92
CA LEU A 23 13.30 11.05 5.95
C LEU A 23 11.91 11.34 5.37
N ALA A 24 10.94 11.76 6.20
CA ALA A 24 9.62 12.15 5.73
C ALA A 24 9.70 13.40 4.84
N CYS A 25 10.51 14.40 5.19
CA CYS A 25 10.72 15.60 4.40
C CYS A 25 11.44 15.29 3.08
N GLN A 26 12.51 14.46 3.10
CA GLN A 26 13.23 13.99 1.92
C GLN A 26 12.31 13.18 1.00
N MET A 27 11.48 12.29 1.56
CA MET A 27 10.49 11.51 0.82
C MET A 27 9.39 12.39 0.23
N VAL A 28 8.91 13.40 0.95
CA VAL A 28 7.93 14.36 0.42
C VAL A 28 8.55 15.17 -0.72
N MET A 29 9.73 15.75 -0.53
CA MET A 29 10.41 16.56 -1.54
C MET A 29 10.75 15.78 -2.82
N THR A 30 11.06 14.49 -2.72
CA THR A 30 11.36 13.61 -3.87
C THR A 30 10.11 13.00 -4.52
N THR A 31 9.02 12.76 -3.77
CA THR A 31 7.77 12.19 -4.32
C THR A 31 6.91 13.24 -5.02
N LEU A 32 6.93 14.50 -4.58
CA LEU A 32 6.14 15.59 -5.18
C LEU A 32 6.27 15.73 -6.70
N PRO A 33 7.47 15.75 -7.32
CA PRO A 33 7.59 15.84 -8.77
C PRO A 33 6.99 14.63 -9.50
N THR A 34 7.19 13.41 -8.98
CA THR A 34 6.64 12.18 -9.57
C THR A 34 5.12 12.13 -9.44
N MET A 35 4.58 12.52 -8.28
CA MET A 35 3.13 12.62 -8.04
C MET A 35 2.48 13.69 -8.92
N LYS A 36 3.17 14.82 -9.15
CA LYS A 36 2.73 15.85 -10.11
C LYS A 36 2.69 15.31 -11.54
N LYS A 37 3.70 14.52 -11.95
CA LYS A 37 3.70 13.85 -13.26
C LYS A 37 2.57 12.82 -13.37
N LEU A 38 2.35 11.99 -12.36
CA LEU A 38 1.23 11.05 -12.31
C LEU A 38 -0.12 11.75 -12.44
N LYS A 39 -0.30 12.89 -11.76
CA LYS A 39 -1.52 13.69 -11.85
C LYS A 39 -1.74 14.25 -13.26
N ARG A 40 -0.68 14.55 -14.01
CA ARG A 40 -0.76 14.97 -15.43
C ARG A 40 -1.20 13.84 -16.37
N TYR A 41 -0.96 12.57 -16.00
CA TYR A 41 -1.48 11.40 -16.72
C TYR A 41 -2.97 11.12 -16.42
N GLY A 42 -3.64 11.96 -15.61
CA GLY A 42 -5.08 11.87 -15.38
C GLY A 42 -5.51 10.56 -14.72
N ILE A 43 -6.64 10.02 -15.17
CA ILE A 43 -7.25 8.80 -14.61
C ILE A 43 -6.29 7.61 -14.71
N SER A 44 -5.55 7.48 -15.81
CA SER A 44 -4.63 6.38 -16.06
C SER A 44 -3.41 6.41 -15.12
N GLY A 45 -2.92 7.60 -14.77
CA GLY A 45 -1.87 7.77 -13.77
C GLY A 45 -2.32 7.38 -12.35
N ILE A 46 -3.54 7.80 -11.97
CA ILE A 46 -4.15 7.42 -10.68
C ILE A 46 -4.39 5.91 -10.63
N LEU A 47 -4.95 5.34 -11.70
CA LEU A 47 -5.24 3.92 -11.81
C LEU A 47 -3.95 3.08 -11.73
N SER A 48 -2.90 3.49 -12.45
CA SER A 48 -1.63 2.77 -12.43
C SER A 48 -1.02 2.71 -11.03
N TYR A 49 -1.05 3.84 -10.30
CA TYR A 49 -0.62 3.87 -8.91
C TYR A 49 -1.51 3.03 -8.00
N GLY A 50 -2.83 3.08 -8.20
CA GLY A 50 -3.80 2.26 -7.47
C GLY A 50 -3.55 0.77 -7.67
N LEU A 51 -3.34 0.31 -8.90
CA LEU A 51 -3.06 -1.09 -9.22
C LEU A 51 -1.73 -1.56 -8.61
N LEU A 52 -0.66 -0.76 -8.72
CA LEU A 52 0.61 -1.09 -8.06
C LEU A 52 0.50 -1.08 -6.54
N ASN A 53 -0.33 -0.21 -5.97
CA ASN A 53 -0.62 -0.21 -4.55
C ASN A 53 -1.34 -1.50 -4.14
N THR A 54 -2.40 -1.87 -4.85
CA THR A 54 -3.13 -3.13 -4.62
C THR A 54 -2.20 -4.33 -4.73
N ALA A 55 -1.38 -4.42 -5.78
CA ALA A 55 -0.40 -5.49 -5.94
C ALA A 55 0.59 -5.56 -4.77
N TYR A 56 1.14 -4.40 -4.36
CA TYR A 56 2.05 -4.32 -3.21
C TYR A 56 1.38 -4.83 -1.93
N TYR A 57 0.20 -4.31 -1.57
CA TYR A 57 -0.47 -4.67 -0.32
C TYR A 57 -0.90 -6.14 -0.30
N LEU A 58 -1.48 -6.65 -1.39
CA LEU A 58 -1.88 -8.05 -1.48
C LEU A 58 -0.67 -8.98 -1.37
N THR A 59 0.35 -8.78 -2.20
CA THR A 59 1.51 -9.67 -2.24
C THR A 59 2.29 -9.67 -0.92
N THR A 60 2.59 -8.48 -0.37
CA THR A 60 3.32 -8.38 0.90
C THR A 60 2.52 -8.92 2.07
N PHE A 61 1.21 -8.66 2.14
CA PHE A 61 0.36 -9.23 3.17
C PHE A 61 0.37 -10.76 3.11
N LEU A 62 0.15 -11.34 1.92
CA LEU A 62 0.13 -12.79 1.74
C LEU A 62 1.48 -13.43 2.07
N LEU A 63 2.58 -12.82 1.64
CA LEU A 63 3.93 -13.28 1.98
C LEU A 63 4.16 -13.27 3.49
N VAL A 64 3.74 -12.20 4.19
CA VAL A 64 3.88 -12.15 5.64
C VAL A 64 2.98 -13.16 6.34
N TRP A 65 1.71 -13.25 5.92
CA TRP A 65 0.72 -14.13 6.55
C TRP A 65 1.06 -15.61 6.43
N PHE A 66 1.62 -16.03 5.28
CA PHE A 66 1.88 -17.43 4.99
C PHE A 66 3.32 -17.87 5.23
N TYR A 67 4.32 -17.00 5.00
CA TYR A 67 5.72 -17.43 4.94
C TYR A 67 6.60 -16.77 6.01
N ILE A 68 6.50 -15.46 6.21
CA ILE A 68 7.39 -14.76 7.17
C ILE A 68 6.95 -14.98 8.61
N ALA A 69 5.65 -14.84 8.85
CA ALA A 69 5.03 -15.13 10.12
C ALA A 69 3.78 -15.96 9.81
N PRO A 70 3.90 -17.30 9.68
CA PRO A 70 2.74 -18.15 9.44
C PRO A 70 1.73 -18.01 10.59
N ALA A 71 0.45 -17.85 10.25
CA ALA A 71 -0.61 -17.77 11.25
C ALA A 71 -0.88 -19.14 11.91
N PRO A 72 -0.98 -19.20 13.24
CA PRO A 72 -1.40 -20.43 13.93
C PRO A 72 -2.85 -20.74 13.57
N GLY A 73 -3.16 -22.00 13.27
CA GLY A 73 -4.54 -22.41 12.98
C GLY A 73 -5.43 -22.36 14.22
N ARG A 74 -6.73 -22.10 14.03
CA ARG A 74 -7.77 -22.06 15.08
C ARG A 74 -7.49 -21.03 16.18
N MET A 75 -7.12 -19.82 15.77
CA MET A 75 -6.78 -18.73 16.70
C MET A 75 -8.02 -17.99 17.23
N GLY A 76 -9.21 -18.28 16.69
CA GLY A 76 -10.43 -17.54 16.99
C GLY A 76 -10.54 -16.26 16.17
N TYR A 77 -11.77 -15.88 15.79
CA TYR A 77 -12.02 -14.78 14.87
C TYR A 77 -11.43 -13.44 15.34
N LEU A 78 -11.59 -13.08 16.62
CA LEU A 78 -11.08 -11.80 17.14
C LEU A 78 -9.55 -11.73 17.08
N ALA A 79 -8.86 -12.82 17.41
CA ALA A 79 -7.41 -12.87 17.32
C ALA A 79 -6.96 -12.82 15.85
N ALA A 80 -7.68 -13.50 14.94
CA ALA A 80 -7.38 -13.48 13.51
C ALA A 80 -7.50 -12.05 12.93
N VAL A 81 -8.56 -11.31 13.32
CA VAL A 81 -8.75 -9.89 12.97
C VAL A 81 -7.65 -9.02 13.58
N GLU A 82 -7.33 -9.16 14.86
CA GLU A 82 -6.27 -8.38 15.51
C GLU A 82 -4.92 -8.57 14.80
N ARG A 83 -4.59 -9.82 14.48
CA ARG A 83 -3.38 -10.17 13.73
C ARG A 83 -3.39 -9.61 12.32
N PHE A 84 -4.52 -9.69 11.61
CA PHE A 84 -4.68 -9.10 10.29
C PHE A 84 -4.35 -7.60 10.33
N VAL A 85 -4.93 -6.87 11.28
CA VAL A 85 -4.70 -5.43 11.43
C VAL A 85 -3.23 -5.12 11.74
N LYS A 86 -2.58 -5.91 12.62
CA LYS A 86 -1.15 -5.74 12.92
C LYS A 86 -0.27 -5.94 11.68
N ILE A 87 -0.53 -6.96 10.87
CA ILE A 87 0.22 -7.19 9.63
C ILE A 87 -0.04 -6.08 8.63
N MET A 88 -1.29 -5.65 8.47
CA MET A 88 -1.63 -4.52 7.59
C MET A 88 -0.90 -3.24 8.01
N ALA A 89 -0.78 -2.96 9.31
CA ALA A 89 -0.03 -1.81 9.81
C ALA A 89 1.47 -1.91 9.47
N MET A 90 2.08 -3.09 9.58
CA MET A 90 3.48 -3.31 9.20
C MET A 90 3.68 -3.16 7.68
N VAL A 91 2.80 -3.74 6.88
CA VAL A 91 2.83 -3.61 5.41
C VAL A 91 2.68 -2.16 4.99
N TRP A 92 1.78 -1.43 5.64
CA TRP A 92 1.59 0.01 5.44
C TRP A 92 2.86 0.80 5.77
N ALA A 93 3.54 0.49 6.88
CA ALA A 93 4.82 1.12 7.22
C ALA A 93 5.89 0.85 6.13
N GLY A 94 5.96 -0.39 5.61
CA GLY A 94 6.82 -0.73 4.47
C GLY A 94 6.46 0.03 3.19
N SER A 95 5.18 0.37 3.01
CA SER A 95 4.72 1.16 1.85
C SER A 95 5.32 2.56 1.82
N GLN A 96 5.78 3.07 2.96
CA GLN A 96 6.39 4.38 3.05
C GLN A 96 7.78 4.36 2.40
N VAL A 97 8.61 3.37 2.75
CA VAL A 97 9.98 3.27 2.20
C VAL A 97 9.99 2.86 0.72
N THR A 98 8.94 2.22 0.22
CA THR A 98 8.82 1.81 -1.20
C THR A 98 8.08 2.84 -2.06
N LYS A 99 7.62 3.96 -1.48
CA LYS A 99 6.72 4.92 -2.13
C LYS A 99 7.26 5.49 -3.44
N LEU A 100 8.55 5.83 -3.50
CA LEU A 100 9.20 6.36 -4.70
C LEU A 100 9.27 5.34 -5.82
N VAL A 101 9.65 4.10 -5.51
CA VAL A 101 9.72 3.00 -6.48
C VAL A 101 8.34 2.74 -7.07
N ARG A 102 7.30 2.72 -6.23
CA ARG A 102 5.91 2.53 -6.70
C ARG A 102 5.41 3.71 -7.53
N ALA A 103 5.71 4.95 -7.14
CA ALA A 103 5.33 6.13 -7.91
C ALA A 103 6.06 6.18 -9.27
N GLY A 104 7.34 5.82 -9.30
CA GLY A 104 8.13 5.70 -10.53
C GLY A 104 7.64 4.58 -11.44
N GLY A 105 7.36 3.40 -10.87
CA GLY A 105 6.76 2.28 -11.59
C GLY A 105 5.38 2.63 -12.17
N ALA A 106 4.55 3.34 -11.42
CA ALA A 106 3.25 3.81 -11.90
C ALA A 106 3.40 4.79 -13.07
N LEU A 107 4.41 5.66 -13.01
CA LEU A 107 4.69 6.59 -14.09
C LEU A 107 5.12 5.85 -15.36
N ALA A 108 5.97 4.83 -15.22
CA ALA A 108 6.41 4.00 -16.34
C ALA A 108 5.27 3.17 -16.94
N LEU A 109 4.34 2.68 -16.11
CA LEU A 109 3.20 1.86 -16.52
C LEU A 109 2.01 2.68 -17.01
N ALA A 110 1.94 3.98 -16.74
CA ALA A 110 0.83 4.86 -17.12
C ALA A 110 0.36 4.69 -18.58
N PRO A 111 1.22 4.67 -19.63
CA PRO A 111 0.76 4.48 -21.00
C PRO A 111 0.18 3.09 -21.28
N ILE A 112 0.68 2.05 -20.60
CA ILE A 112 0.16 0.69 -20.73
C ILE A 112 -1.21 0.60 -20.07
N VAL A 113 -1.35 1.19 -18.88
CA VAL A 113 -2.62 1.24 -18.14
C VAL A 113 -3.65 2.06 -18.90
N ASP A 114 -3.27 3.14 -19.56
CA ASP A 114 -4.17 3.95 -20.39
C ASP A 114 -4.76 3.13 -21.56
N ARG A 115 -3.91 2.41 -22.30
CA ARG A 115 -4.35 1.50 -23.36
C ARG A 115 -5.25 0.39 -22.84
N GLY A 116 -4.88 -0.20 -21.70
CA GLY A 116 -5.68 -1.24 -21.04
C GLY A 116 -7.05 -0.72 -20.58
N LEU A 117 -7.10 0.47 -19.98
CA LEU A 117 -8.33 1.11 -19.54
C LEU A 117 -9.23 1.47 -20.73
N SER A 118 -8.67 2.00 -21.81
CA SER A 118 -9.40 2.29 -23.04
C SER A 118 -10.00 1.01 -23.65
N TRP A 119 -9.18 -0.04 -23.78
CA TRP A 119 -9.64 -1.36 -24.24
C TRP A 119 -10.76 -1.93 -23.35
N PHE A 120 -10.59 -1.87 -22.03
CA PHE A 120 -11.57 -2.36 -21.06
C PHE A 120 -12.89 -1.57 -21.16
N THR A 121 -12.80 -0.24 -21.31
CA THR A 121 -13.95 0.64 -21.51
C THR A 121 -14.75 0.23 -22.75
N VAL A 122 -14.07 0.03 -23.89
CA VAL A 122 -14.72 -0.39 -25.15
C VAL A 122 -15.27 -1.81 -25.05
N LYS A 123 -14.49 -2.75 -24.50
CA LYS A 123 -14.84 -4.17 -24.43
C LYS A 123 -16.09 -4.42 -23.59
N PHE A 124 -16.21 -3.74 -22.47
CA PHE A 124 -17.36 -3.85 -21.55
C PHE A 124 -18.44 -2.79 -21.80
N LYS A 125 -18.31 -2.00 -22.90
CA LYS A 125 -19.28 -0.98 -23.32
C LYS A 125 -19.59 0.05 -22.21
N PHE A 126 -18.57 0.45 -21.46
CA PHE A 126 -18.72 1.55 -20.50
C PHE A 126 -18.89 2.87 -21.24
N GLU A 127 -19.80 3.71 -20.74
CA GLU A 127 -20.06 5.04 -21.32
C GLU A 127 -18.86 5.98 -21.25
N SER A 128 -17.97 5.78 -20.27
CA SER A 128 -16.75 6.56 -20.14
C SER A 128 -15.63 5.76 -19.45
N GLN A 129 -14.39 6.17 -19.70
CA GLN A 129 -13.23 5.63 -18.98
C GLN A 129 -13.33 5.85 -17.46
N GLY A 130 -14.04 6.89 -17.02
CA GLY A 130 -14.30 7.14 -15.60
C GLY A 130 -15.17 6.05 -14.94
N LYS A 131 -16.21 5.56 -15.64
CA LYS A 131 -17.03 4.44 -15.13
C LYS A 131 -16.24 3.14 -15.11
N ALA A 132 -15.45 2.89 -16.15
CA ALA A 132 -14.56 1.75 -16.22
C ALA A 132 -13.51 1.79 -15.09
N PHE A 133 -12.93 2.95 -14.81
CA PHE A 133 -12.04 3.19 -13.67
C PHE A 133 -12.72 2.88 -12.34
N MET A 134 -13.92 3.40 -12.10
CA MET A 134 -14.66 3.14 -10.86
C MET A 134 -14.97 1.66 -10.67
N ALA A 135 -15.26 0.92 -11.75
CA ALA A 135 -15.44 -0.53 -11.69
C ALA A 135 -14.14 -1.25 -11.27
N ILE A 136 -12.98 -0.88 -11.81
CA ILE A 136 -11.69 -1.47 -11.43
C ILE A 136 -11.33 -1.13 -9.97
N VAL A 137 -11.58 0.10 -9.54
CA VAL A 137 -11.39 0.52 -8.15
C VAL A 137 -12.30 -0.29 -7.22
N GLY A 138 -13.58 -0.40 -7.55
CA GLY A 138 -14.54 -1.22 -6.81
C GLY A 138 -14.10 -2.68 -6.72
N PHE A 139 -13.57 -3.25 -7.82
CA PHE A 139 -12.99 -4.59 -7.82
C PHE A 139 -11.78 -4.71 -6.88
N CYS A 140 -10.86 -3.73 -6.85
CA CYS A 140 -9.72 -3.74 -5.93
C CYS A 140 -10.17 -3.72 -4.46
N PHE A 141 -11.17 -2.89 -4.13
CA PHE A 141 -11.76 -2.87 -2.78
C PHE A 141 -12.47 -4.18 -2.45
N GLY A 142 -13.23 -4.74 -3.40
CA GLY A 142 -13.88 -6.03 -3.27
C GLY A 142 -12.87 -7.15 -2.98
N LEU A 143 -11.76 -7.20 -3.72
CA LEU A 143 -10.66 -8.13 -3.46
C LEU A 143 -10.06 -7.97 -2.06
N ALA A 144 -9.86 -6.73 -1.59
CA ALA A 144 -9.34 -6.48 -0.25
C ALA A 144 -10.30 -6.96 0.85
N LEU A 145 -11.61 -6.74 0.68
CA LEU A 145 -12.64 -7.24 1.60
C LEU A 145 -12.73 -8.76 1.58
N ILE A 146 -12.73 -9.37 0.40
CA ILE A 146 -12.72 -10.84 0.24
C ILE A 146 -11.49 -11.43 0.92
N LEU A 147 -10.31 -10.85 0.72
CA LEU A 147 -9.09 -11.29 1.39
C LEU A 147 -9.23 -11.21 2.91
N PHE A 148 -9.73 -10.09 3.45
CA PHE A 148 -9.97 -9.93 4.87
C PHE A 148 -10.88 -11.04 5.41
N PHE A 149 -12.05 -11.26 4.80
CA PHE A 149 -12.98 -12.28 5.26
C PHE A 149 -12.43 -13.69 5.10
N ILE A 150 -11.85 -14.04 3.96
CA ILE A 150 -11.24 -15.37 3.75
C ILE A 150 -10.17 -15.64 4.79
N VAL A 151 -9.23 -14.72 4.97
CA VAL A 151 -8.09 -14.94 5.88
C VAL A 151 -8.53 -14.97 7.34
N THR A 152 -9.46 -14.12 7.74
CA THR A 152 -9.93 -14.09 9.14
C THR A 152 -10.86 -15.24 9.47
N LEU A 153 -11.70 -15.69 8.54
CA LEU A 153 -12.62 -16.81 8.76
C LEU A 153 -11.93 -18.18 8.64
N LEU A 154 -10.96 -18.34 7.73
CA LEU A 154 -10.24 -19.62 7.60
C LEU A 154 -9.27 -19.90 8.76
N TRP A 155 -8.84 -18.86 9.49
CA TRP A 155 -7.95 -18.99 10.65
C TRP A 155 -8.65 -18.81 12.00
N ALA A 156 -9.92 -18.39 12.00
CA ALA A 156 -10.76 -18.40 13.19
C ALA A 156 -10.88 -19.83 13.74
#